data_AF-A0A330MSG8-F1
#
_entry.id   AF-A0A330MSG8-F1
#
_cell.length_a   1.000
_cell.length_b   1.000
_cell.length_c   1.000
_cell.angle_alpha   90.00
_cell.angle_beta   90.00
_cell.angle_gamma   90.00
#
_symmetry.space_group_name_H-M   'P 1'
#
loop_
_entity.id
_entity.type
_entity.pdbx_description
1 polymer ?
#
loop_
_entity_poly.entity_id
_entity_poly.type
_entity_poly.pdbx_seq_one_letter_code
_entity_poly.pdbx_strand_id
1 'polypeptide(L)'
;MKKLTFLFLLLSLALASCQEKYPDLKDGVYAEFITNKGTFVAKLNNESAPLTVSNFVALAEGTNGMVDSLYKGKHFYDGLTFHRVIKDFMIQGGDPKGDGTGSPGYAFPDEITDTIRFDKKGLLAMANSGPGTNGSQFFITLKETPWLDGRHTVFGEIVIGQEVIDSIGNLETEKPGDKPKQPIIIEKVNIINKGDVKVPYFTEEMGKLEKEKKEKEERINKVASSQAEEMNALRAKADSLPSGIKIYFNEKGTGPQPKEGDKIMMNYAGYLADGHMFDSNILANAEKFEMVDEMRKAAEQYTPVPTDYSTEAKLIPGFREGLLNMKVGDKATIFIPAHLAYGKRGIPGVIPPDSELIFNLEITEIVQ
;
A
#
# COMPACT_ATOMS: atom_id res chain seq x y z
N MET A 1 1.89 81.06 -1.97
CA MET A 1 0.83 80.02 -2.00
C MET A 1 1.06 79.03 -3.15
N LYS A 2 2.06 78.12 -3.10
CA LYS A 2 2.32 77.11 -4.16
C LYS A 2 3.09 75.86 -3.70
N LYS A 3 3.02 75.45 -2.42
CA LYS A 3 3.79 74.28 -1.92
C LYS A 3 3.03 73.29 -1.04
N LEU A 4 1.69 73.31 -1.02
CA LEU A 4 0.92 72.42 -0.14
C LEU A 4 -0.02 71.44 -0.85
N THR A 5 -0.04 71.43 -2.18
CA THR A 5 -0.99 70.61 -2.96
C THR A 5 -0.38 69.33 -3.53
N PHE A 6 0.90 69.04 -3.27
CA PHE A 6 1.57 67.84 -3.80
C PHE A 6 1.67 66.68 -2.79
N LEU A 7 1.35 66.91 -1.52
CA LEU A 7 1.43 65.89 -0.47
C LEU A 7 0.14 65.06 -0.32
N PHE A 8 -0.98 65.55 -0.85
CA PHE A 8 -2.27 64.84 -0.78
C PHE A 8 -2.51 63.84 -1.91
N LEU A 9 -1.66 63.81 -2.94
CA LEU A 9 -1.77 62.86 -4.06
C LEU A 9 -0.90 61.60 -3.90
N LEU A 10 0.01 61.59 -2.91
CA LEU A 10 0.88 60.45 -2.60
C LEU A 10 0.32 59.54 -1.49
N LEU A 11 -0.71 59.98 -0.76
CA LEU A 11 -1.32 59.20 0.33
C LEU A 11 -2.52 58.36 -0.12
N SER A 12 -3.09 58.61 -1.30
CA SER A 12 -4.21 57.85 -1.86
C SER A 12 -3.79 56.58 -2.62
N LEU A 13 -2.49 56.36 -2.88
CA LEU A 13 -1.99 55.13 -3.52
C LEU A 13 -1.60 54.00 -2.56
N ALA A 14 -1.69 54.20 -1.24
CA ALA A 14 -1.28 53.19 -0.24
C ALA A 14 -2.40 52.22 0.19
N LEU A 15 -3.61 52.32 -0.38
CA LEU A 15 -4.75 51.45 -0.05
C LEU A 15 -5.11 50.44 -1.15
N ALA A 16 -4.22 50.19 -2.12
CA ALA A 16 -4.23 48.91 -2.82
C ALA A 16 -3.66 47.82 -1.89
N SER A 17 -4.32 47.64 -0.75
CA SER A 17 -4.13 46.53 0.17
C SER A 17 -4.33 45.25 -0.63
N CYS A 18 -3.38 44.33 -0.54
CA CYS A 18 -3.43 43.01 -1.17
C CYS A 18 -4.82 42.40 -0.97
N GLN A 19 -5.65 42.43 -2.00
CA GLN A 19 -6.95 41.80 -1.96
C GLN A 19 -6.69 40.29 -2.04
N GLU A 20 -6.69 39.65 -0.89
CA GLU A 20 -6.46 38.22 -0.80
C GLU A 20 -7.57 37.48 -1.56
N LYS A 21 -7.20 36.63 -2.52
CA LYS A 21 -8.14 35.98 -3.45
C LYS A 21 -9.19 35.12 -2.74
N TYR A 22 -8.83 34.57 -1.58
CA TYR A 22 -9.65 33.67 -0.77
C TYR A 22 -9.61 34.05 0.72
N PRO A 23 -10.33 35.11 1.12
CA PRO A 23 -10.28 35.61 2.50
C PRO A 23 -10.97 34.69 3.50
N ASP A 24 -11.96 33.90 3.06
CA ASP A 24 -12.78 33.05 3.93
C ASP A 24 -12.17 31.66 4.20
N LEU A 25 -11.03 31.33 3.57
CA LEU A 25 -10.33 30.08 3.85
C LEU A 25 -9.70 30.15 5.24
N LYS A 26 -9.99 29.13 6.04
CA LYS A 26 -9.36 28.89 7.35
C LYS A 26 -7.91 28.44 7.17
N ASP A 27 -7.18 28.38 8.28
CA ASP A 27 -5.83 27.80 8.31
C ASP A 27 -5.84 26.37 7.72
N GLY A 28 -4.83 26.07 6.92
CA GLY A 28 -4.77 24.84 6.13
C GLY A 28 -3.97 25.00 4.84
N VAL A 29 -3.73 23.86 4.20
CA VAL A 29 -3.10 23.79 2.87
C VAL A 29 -4.17 23.50 1.84
N TYR A 30 -4.18 24.25 0.76
CA TYR A 30 -5.17 24.15 -0.31
C TYR A 30 -4.50 24.06 -1.67
N ALA A 31 -5.15 23.38 -2.60
CA ALA A 31 -4.77 23.33 -4.01
C ALA A 31 -5.84 24.04 -4.84
N GLU A 32 -5.46 25.14 -5.47
CA GLU A 32 -6.28 25.84 -6.46
C GLU A 32 -5.98 25.28 -7.85
N PHE A 33 -6.99 24.70 -8.48
CA PHE A 33 -6.92 24.22 -9.86
C PHE A 33 -7.55 25.26 -10.77
N ILE A 34 -6.74 25.84 -11.66
CA ILE A 34 -7.22 26.69 -12.74
C ILE A 34 -7.34 25.80 -13.99
N THR A 35 -8.55 25.68 -14.53
CA THR A 35 -8.80 24.87 -15.73
C THR A 35 -9.49 25.69 -16.80
N ASN A 36 -9.44 25.21 -18.04
CA ASN A 36 -10.21 25.79 -19.15
C ASN A 36 -11.75 25.65 -18.99
N LYS A 37 -12.23 25.02 -17.92
CA LYS A 37 -13.66 24.90 -17.57
C LYS A 37 -14.05 25.66 -16.30
N GLY A 38 -13.10 26.32 -15.65
CA GLY A 38 -13.32 27.07 -14.40
C GLY A 38 -12.26 26.77 -13.34
N THR A 39 -12.30 27.52 -12.25
CA THR A 39 -11.41 27.34 -11.09
C THR A 39 -12.15 26.64 -9.96
N PHE A 40 -11.46 25.70 -9.30
CA PHE A 40 -11.95 25.08 -8.06
C PHE A 40 -10.79 24.95 -7.06
N VAL A 41 -11.13 24.80 -5.78
CA VAL A 41 -10.15 24.71 -4.68
C VAL A 41 -10.43 23.48 -3.84
N ALA A 42 -9.39 22.67 -3.62
CA ALA A 42 -9.42 21.55 -2.69
C ALA A 42 -8.67 21.91 -1.39
N LYS A 43 -9.26 21.61 -0.23
CA LYS A 43 -8.54 21.56 1.04
C LYS A 43 -7.80 20.23 1.14
N LEU A 44 -6.50 20.28 1.39
CA LEU A 44 -5.66 19.08 1.53
C LEU A 44 -5.67 18.60 2.99
N ASN A 45 -5.63 17.29 3.19
CA ASN A 45 -5.66 16.66 4.51
C ASN A 45 -4.26 16.19 4.94
N ASN A 46 -3.41 17.15 5.29
CA ASN A 46 -2.03 16.92 5.68
C ASN A 46 -1.87 16.14 7.01
N GLU A 47 -2.92 16.06 7.82
CA GLU A 47 -2.90 15.29 9.07
C GLU A 47 -3.10 13.80 8.82
N SER A 48 -4.05 13.43 7.96
CA SER A 48 -4.35 12.01 7.68
C SER A 48 -3.51 11.42 6.55
N ALA A 49 -3.01 12.25 5.62
CA ALA A 49 -2.26 11.82 4.45
C ALA A 49 -1.01 12.70 4.20
N PRO A 50 -0.11 12.86 5.19
CA PRO A 50 1.06 13.74 5.09
C PRO A 50 2.00 13.42 3.91
N LEU A 51 2.25 12.14 3.60
CA LEU A 51 3.12 11.74 2.49
C LEU A 51 2.47 12.07 1.14
N THR A 52 1.18 11.80 1.00
CA THR A 52 0.43 12.07 -0.22
C THR A 52 0.29 13.56 -0.47
N VAL A 53 -0.02 14.35 0.56
CA VAL A 53 -0.09 15.80 0.47
C VAL A 53 1.27 16.40 0.14
N SER A 54 2.35 15.96 0.80
CA SER A 54 3.70 16.43 0.47
C SER A 54 4.13 16.09 -0.96
N ASN A 55 3.79 14.88 -1.46
CA ASN A 55 3.99 14.51 -2.86
C ASN A 55 3.25 15.48 -3.80
N PHE A 56 1.95 15.69 -3.55
CA PHE A 56 1.10 16.51 -4.40
C PHE A 56 1.58 17.97 -4.44
N VAL A 57 1.89 18.54 -3.28
CA VAL A 57 2.44 19.90 -3.15
C VAL A 57 3.77 20.02 -3.88
N ALA A 58 4.70 19.09 -3.65
CA ALA A 58 6.00 19.14 -4.30
C ALA A 58 5.93 18.99 -5.83
N LEU A 59 4.96 18.21 -6.34
CA LEU A 59 4.69 18.09 -7.77
C LEU A 59 4.10 19.40 -8.33
N ALA A 60 3.11 19.99 -7.65
CA ALA A 60 2.48 21.24 -8.08
C ALA A 60 3.49 22.41 -8.12
N GLU A 61 4.37 22.50 -7.12
CA GLU A 61 5.39 23.56 -7.03
C GLU A 61 6.66 23.26 -7.82
N GLY A 62 6.81 22.04 -8.36
CA GLY A 62 8.02 21.62 -9.08
C GLY A 62 9.27 21.43 -8.21
N THR A 63 9.09 21.27 -6.90
CA THR A 63 10.16 21.06 -5.91
C THR A 63 10.46 19.58 -5.65
N ASN A 64 9.70 18.67 -6.25
CA ASN A 64 9.88 17.24 -6.05
C ASN A 64 11.22 16.74 -6.63
N GLY A 65 12.11 16.26 -5.77
CA GLY A 65 13.46 15.80 -6.15
C GLY A 65 13.53 14.39 -6.72
N MET A 66 12.46 13.59 -6.60
CA MET A 66 12.41 12.19 -7.00
C MET A 66 11.82 11.97 -8.39
N VAL A 67 11.24 13.00 -9.00
CA VAL A 67 10.66 12.89 -10.34
C VAL A 67 11.71 12.52 -11.38
N ASP A 68 11.26 11.85 -12.45
CA ASP A 68 12.04 11.62 -13.65
C ASP A 68 12.68 12.93 -14.14
N SER A 69 13.88 12.82 -14.72
CA SER A 69 14.64 13.98 -15.21
C SER A 69 13.85 14.88 -16.17
N LEU A 70 12.86 14.31 -16.87
CA LEU A 70 11.94 15.02 -17.76
C LEU A 70 11.09 16.08 -17.04
N TYR A 71 10.80 15.88 -15.75
CA TYR A 71 9.87 16.71 -14.99
C TYR A 71 10.53 17.58 -13.91
N LYS A 72 11.84 17.45 -13.70
CA LYS A 72 12.56 18.21 -12.66
C LYS A 72 12.39 19.73 -12.84
N GLY A 73 12.04 20.41 -11.74
CA GLY A 73 11.86 21.87 -11.71
C GLY A 73 10.62 22.39 -12.44
N LYS A 74 9.74 21.50 -12.94
CA LYS A 74 8.49 21.88 -13.61
C LYS A 74 7.32 21.76 -12.64
N HIS A 75 6.39 22.70 -12.71
CA HIS A 75 5.08 22.55 -12.11
C HIS A 75 4.38 21.40 -12.81
N PHE A 76 4.36 20.22 -12.19
CA PHE A 76 4.13 18.94 -12.86
C PHE A 76 2.74 18.86 -13.52
N TYR A 77 1.74 19.48 -12.90
CA TYR A 77 0.35 19.41 -13.33
C TYR A 77 -0.02 20.43 -14.41
N ASP A 78 0.81 21.44 -14.65
CA ASP A 78 0.53 22.50 -15.61
C ASP A 78 0.48 21.94 -17.05
N GLY A 79 -0.65 22.13 -17.71
CA GLY A 79 -0.94 21.61 -19.05
C GLY A 79 -1.44 20.17 -19.10
N LEU A 80 -1.54 19.46 -17.98
CA LEU A 80 -2.09 18.10 -17.95
C LEU A 80 -3.60 18.11 -18.17
N THR A 81 -4.17 16.93 -18.46
CA THR A 81 -5.61 16.80 -18.73
C THR A 81 -6.32 15.88 -17.74
N PHE A 82 -7.61 16.12 -17.57
CA PHE A 82 -8.51 15.08 -17.07
C PHE A 82 -8.78 14.09 -18.21
N HIS A 83 -8.02 13.00 -18.22
CA HIS A 83 -8.01 12.04 -19.33
C HIS A 83 -9.17 11.04 -19.26
N ARG A 84 -9.89 10.98 -18.12
CA ARG A 84 -11.02 10.08 -17.93
C ARG A 84 -12.10 10.73 -17.09
N VAL A 85 -13.34 10.71 -17.57
CA VAL A 85 -14.51 11.29 -16.90
C VAL A 85 -15.67 10.29 -16.96
N ILE A 86 -16.12 9.82 -15.81
CA ILE A 86 -17.23 8.87 -15.72
C ILE A 86 -18.34 9.50 -14.90
N LYS A 87 -19.45 9.80 -15.57
CA LYS A 87 -20.65 10.35 -14.94
C LYS A 87 -21.10 9.46 -13.77
N ASP A 88 -21.49 10.11 -12.67
CA ASP A 88 -21.92 9.47 -11.41
C ASP A 88 -20.85 8.58 -10.75
N PHE A 89 -19.57 8.79 -11.10
CA PHE A 89 -18.44 8.11 -10.50
C PHE A 89 -17.32 9.09 -10.13
N MET A 90 -16.50 9.52 -11.10
CA MET A 90 -15.32 10.35 -10.84
C MET A 90 -14.77 11.03 -12.10
N ILE A 91 -13.90 12.02 -11.89
CA ILE A 91 -13.02 12.60 -12.92
C ILE A 91 -11.56 12.34 -12.53
N GLN A 92 -10.74 11.87 -13.46
CA GLN A 92 -9.35 11.46 -13.20
C GLN A 92 -8.36 12.25 -14.05
N GLY A 93 -7.28 12.71 -13.41
CA GLY A 93 -6.21 13.53 -14.00
C GLY A 93 -4.85 13.19 -13.42
N GLY A 94 -3.88 14.10 -13.60
CA GLY A 94 -2.52 13.96 -13.05
C GLY A 94 -1.61 13.00 -13.82
N ASP A 95 -2.00 12.61 -15.04
CA ASP A 95 -1.20 11.77 -15.93
C ASP A 95 -0.43 12.62 -16.96
N PRO A 96 0.93 12.58 -16.98
CA PRO A 96 1.73 13.30 -17.98
C PRO A 96 1.56 12.80 -19.41
N LYS A 97 1.08 11.57 -19.63
CA LYS A 97 0.79 11.02 -20.96
C LYS A 97 -0.65 11.26 -21.42
N GLY A 98 -1.57 11.44 -20.48
CA GLY A 98 -3.00 11.64 -20.74
C GLY A 98 -3.72 10.41 -21.32
N ASP A 99 -3.21 9.21 -21.04
CA ASP A 99 -3.75 7.91 -21.49
C ASP A 99 -4.03 6.92 -20.33
N GLY A 100 -3.80 7.34 -19.09
CA GLY A 100 -3.92 6.56 -17.86
C GLY A 100 -2.65 5.82 -17.45
N THR A 101 -1.57 5.85 -18.25
CA THR A 101 -0.38 5.01 -18.01
C THR A 101 0.87 5.77 -17.56
N GLY A 102 0.84 7.11 -17.56
CA GLY A 102 1.98 7.90 -17.12
C GLY A 102 2.09 8.00 -15.61
N SER A 103 3.30 8.30 -15.15
CA SER A 103 3.69 8.43 -13.75
C SER A 103 4.80 9.48 -13.62
N PRO A 104 5.13 9.91 -12.40
CA PRO A 104 6.22 10.87 -12.17
C PRO A 104 7.60 10.21 -12.13
N GLY A 105 7.71 8.88 -12.34
CA GLY A 105 8.96 8.12 -12.28
C GLY A 105 9.17 7.28 -11.01
N TYR A 106 8.25 7.37 -10.06
CA TYR A 106 8.31 6.63 -8.79
C TYR A 106 6.92 6.20 -8.31
N ALA A 107 6.90 5.37 -7.28
CA ALA A 107 5.70 4.96 -6.55
C ALA A 107 5.90 5.10 -5.04
N PHE A 108 4.81 5.29 -4.29
CA PHE A 108 4.84 5.38 -2.82
C PHE A 108 3.61 4.69 -2.18
N PRO A 109 3.69 4.30 -0.89
CA PRO A 109 2.63 3.56 -0.20
C PRO A 109 1.31 4.34 -0.10
N ASP A 110 0.21 3.62 0.14
CA ASP A 110 -1.08 4.21 0.49
C ASP A 110 -1.09 4.66 1.97
N GLU A 111 -1.74 5.78 2.23
CA GLU A 111 -2.11 6.24 3.57
C GLU A 111 -3.62 6.02 3.77
N ILE A 112 -3.98 4.81 4.22
CA ILE A 112 -5.37 4.41 4.47
C ILE A 112 -5.70 4.59 5.96
N THR A 113 -6.86 5.17 6.25
CA THR A 113 -7.38 5.29 7.61
C THR A 113 -8.79 4.72 7.71
N ASP A 114 -9.18 4.24 8.88
CA ASP A 114 -10.54 3.72 9.11
C ASP A 114 -11.61 4.82 9.20
N THR A 115 -11.17 6.07 9.39
CA THR A 115 -12.03 7.23 9.62
C THR A 115 -12.46 7.93 8.35
N ILE A 116 -11.71 7.80 7.25
CA ILE A 116 -12.03 8.45 5.98
C ILE A 116 -12.70 7.44 5.05
N ARG A 117 -13.89 7.80 4.57
CA ARG A 117 -14.74 6.97 3.71
C ARG A 117 -15.11 7.73 2.45
N PHE A 118 -15.38 7.00 1.38
CA PHE A 118 -15.89 7.54 0.12
C PHE A 118 -17.42 7.75 0.19
N ASP A 119 -17.86 8.56 1.16
CA ASP A 119 -19.25 8.76 1.55
C ASP A 119 -19.87 10.05 1.00
N LYS A 120 -19.15 10.77 0.13
CA LYS A 120 -19.63 11.98 -0.54
C LYS A 120 -18.91 12.24 -1.86
N LYS A 121 -19.49 13.11 -2.68
CA LYS A 121 -18.81 13.69 -3.85
C LYS A 121 -17.81 14.77 -3.43
N GLY A 122 -16.89 15.11 -4.32
CA GLY A 122 -15.88 16.14 -4.09
C GLY A 122 -14.68 15.68 -3.27
N LEU A 123 -14.49 14.37 -3.08
CA LEU A 123 -13.29 13.84 -2.43
C LEU A 123 -12.17 13.73 -3.44
N LEU A 124 -10.99 14.25 -3.10
CA LEU A 124 -9.76 14.16 -3.88
C LEU A 124 -8.92 12.98 -3.36
N ALA A 125 -8.63 12.03 -4.25
CA ALA A 125 -7.96 10.79 -3.89
C ALA A 125 -6.94 10.34 -4.95
N MET A 126 -5.95 9.55 -4.53
CA MET A 126 -4.94 9.01 -5.43
C MET A 126 -5.50 7.88 -6.30
N ALA A 127 -5.24 7.94 -7.61
CA ALA A 127 -5.42 6.79 -8.48
C ALA A 127 -4.19 5.87 -8.35
N ASN A 128 -4.42 4.56 -8.33
CA ASN A 128 -3.36 3.55 -8.21
C ASN A 128 -3.72 2.29 -9.02
N SER A 129 -2.74 1.39 -9.18
CA SER A 129 -2.87 0.08 -9.83
C SER A 129 -2.75 -1.08 -8.82
N GLY A 130 -3.15 -0.83 -7.57
CA GLY A 130 -2.98 -1.73 -6.43
C GLY A 130 -2.13 -1.13 -5.31
N PRO A 131 -1.99 -1.85 -4.18
CA PRO A 131 -1.32 -1.32 -2.99
C PRO A 131 0.09 -0.80 -3.28
N GLY A 132 0.40 0.40 -2.79
CA GLY A 132 1.71 1.03 -2.89
C GLY A 132 2.14 1.44 -4.31
N THR A 133 1.17 1.77 -5.16
CA THR A 133 1.42 2.24 -6.54
C THR A 133 0.97 3.67 -6.77
N ASN A 134 0.87 4.49 -5.71
CA ASN A 134 0.55 5.91 -5.84
C ASN A 134 1.68 6.65 -6.55
N GLY A 135 1.33 7.60 -7.42
CA GLY A 135 2.28 8.41 -8.17
C GLY A 135 1.82 9.87 -8.26
N SER A 136 1.42 10.30 -9.47
CA SER A 136 0.91 11.66 -9.70
C SER A 136 -0.58 11.69 -10.04
N GLN A 137 -1.16 10.55 -10.43
CA GLN A 137 -2.55 10.50 -10.86
C GLN A 137 -3.49 10.57 -9.66
N PHE A 138 -4.55 11.36 -9.81
CA PHE A 138 -5.59 11.56 -8.81
C PHE A 138 -6.96 11.55 -9.48
N PHE A 139 -8.00 11.39 -8.67
CA PHE A 139 -9.38 11.56 -9.10
C PHE A 139 -10.18 12.37 -8.08
N ILE A 140 -11.27 12.97 -8.56
CA ILE A 140 -12.26 13.67 -7.75
C ILE A 140 -13.60 12.93 -7.89
N THR A 141 -14.22 12.56 -6.78
CA THR A 141 -15.51 11.85 -6.80
C THR A 141 -16.66 12.73 -7.26
N LEU A 142 -17.57 12.15 -8.04
CA LEU A 142 -18.84 12.78 -8.46
C LEU A 142 -20.04 12.24 -7.66
N LYS A 143 -19.83 11.17 -6.90
CA LYS A 143 -20.82 10.50 -6.05
C LYS A 143 -20.11 9.77 -4.91
N GLU A 144 -20.88 9.26 -3.96
CA GLU A 144 -20.45 8.24 -3.00
C GLU A 144 -19.94 6.98 -3.73
N THR A 145 -18.78 6.48 -3.31
CA THR A 145 -18.09 5.33 -3.94
C THR A 145 -17.48 4.40 -2.88
N PRO A 146 -18.28 3.79 -1.99
CA PRO A 146 -17.78 3.02 -0.84
C PRO A 146 -16.95 1.79 -1.21
N TRP A 147 -17.06 1.27 -2.44
CA TRP A 147 -16.21 0.17 -2.92
C TRP A 147 -14.73 0.58 -3.09
N LEU A 148 -14.41 1.87 -3.02
CA LEU A 148 -13.04 2.40 -3.01
C LEU A 148 -12.44 2.51 -1.60
N ASP A 149 -13.23 2.30 -0.54
CA ASP A 149 -12.76 2.34 0.84
C ASP A 149 -11.64 1.32 1.05
N GLY A 150 -10.57 1.76 1.73
CA GLY A 150 -9.39 0.94 1.99
C GLY A 150 -8.51 0.67 0.77
N ARG A 151 -8.81 1.24 -0.40
CA ARG A 151 -8.08 1.00 -1.65
C ARG A 151 -7.38 2.22 -2.23
N HIS A 152 -7.83 3.42 -1.87
CA HIS A 152 -7.30 4.69 -2.39
C HIS A 152 -7.14 5.69 -1.26
N THR A 153 -5.99 6.37 -1.22
CA THR A 153 -5.75 7.45 -0.26
C THR A 153 -6.56 8.68 -0.63
N VAL A 154 -7.50 9.05 0.23
CA VAL A 154 -8.18 10.35 0.20
C VAL A 154 -7.27 11.37 0.87
N PHE A 155 -6.87 12.40 0.13
CA PHE A 155 -5.92 13.41 0.61
C PHE A 155 -6.46 14.83 0.50
N GLY A 156 -7.72 15.01 0.13
CA GLY A 156 -8.37 16.31 0.18
C GLY A 156 -9.85 16.29 -0.16
N GLU A 157 -10.47 17.45 -0.10
CA GLU A 157 -11.88 17.66 -0.46
C GLU A 157 -12.08 19.01 -1.16
N ILE A 158 -12.99 19.07 -2.13
CA ILE A 158 -13.36 20.31 -2.81
C ILE A 158 -14.14 21.20 -1.85
N VAL A 159 -13.65 22.42 -1.64
CA VAL A 159 -14.25 23.43 -0.75
C VAL A 159 -14.82 24.63 -1.50
N ILE A 160 -14.36 24.87 -2.73
CA ILE A 160 -14.85 25.92 -3.63
C ILE A 160 -14.91 25.36 -5.05
N GLY A 161 -15.97 25.65 -5.81
CA GLY A 161 -16.06 25.27 -7.22
C GLY A 161 -16.59 23.85 -7.47
N GLN A 162 -17.40 23.29 -6.56
CA GLN A 162 -18.01 21.97 -6.76
C GLN A 162 -18.88 21.94 -8.02
N GLU A 163 -19.52 23.04 -8.38
CA GLU A 163 -20.29 23.22 -9.60
C GLU A 163 -19.44 23.09 -10.88
N VAL A 164 -18.14 23.44 -10.83
CA VAL A 164 -17.20 23.25 -11.93
C VAL A 164 -16.92 21.75 -12.12
N ILE A 165 -16.70 21.04 -11.02
CA ILE A 165 -16.50 19.58 -11.02
C ILE A 165 -17.75 18.86 -11.54
N ASP A 166 -18.93 19.25 -11.06
CA ASP A 166 -20.21 18.69 -11.50
C ASP A 166 -20.44 18.94 -13.00
N SER A 167 -20.09 20.14 -13.50
CA SER A 167 -20.17 20.50 -14.92
C SER A 167 -19.25 19.63 -15.78
N ILE A 168 -17.99 19.48 -15.35
CA ILE A 168 -17.00 18.60 -15.99
C ILE A 168 -17.52 17.15 -16.05
N GLY A 169 -18.08 16.65 -14.95
CA GLY A 169 -18.62 15.28 -14.85
C GLY A 169 -19.78 14.96 -15.78
N ASN A 170 -20.42 15.97 -16.38
CA ASN A 170 -21.53 15.83 -17.32
C ASN A 170 -21.11 15.99 -18.80
N LEU A 171 -19.83 16.24 -19.08
CA LEU A 171 -19.33 16.39 -20.45
C LEU A 171 -19.38 15.06 -21.22
N GLU A 172 -19.56 15.15 -22.53
CA GLU A 172 -19.56 13.97 -23.39
C GLU A 172 -18.18 13.33 -23.47
N THR A 173 -18.14 12.00 -23.40
CA THR A 173 -16.93 11.20 -23.48
C THR A 173 -16.96 10.20 -24.64
N GLU A 174 -15.79 9.74 -25.02
CA GLU A 174 -15.57 8.72 -26.04
C GLU A 174 -15.50 7.32 -25.42
N LYS A 175 -15.88 6.31 -26.21
CA LYS A 175 -15.81 4.90 -25.83
C LYS A 175 -14.90 4.15 -26.81
N PRO A 176 -14.07 3.20 -26.34
CA PRO A 176 -13.81 2.88 -24.92
C PRO A 176 -12.93 3.94 -24.24
N GLY A 177 -12.91 3.95 -22.90
CA GLY A 177 -11.92 4.72 -22.12
C GLY A 177 -12.44 5.98 -21.43
N ASP A 178 -13.66 6.44 -21.74
CA ASP A 178 -14.30 7.57 -21.05
C ASP A 178 -13.50 8.88 -21.14
N LYS A 179 -12.77 9.07 -22.25
CA LYS A 179 -12.00 10.29 -22.51
C LYS A 179 -12.93 11.42 -22.94
N PRO A 180 -12.86 12.63 -22.35
CA PRO A 180 -13.66 13.76 -22.80
C PRO A 180 -13.43 14.09 -24.28
N LYS A 181 -14.51 14.30 -25.04
CA LYS A 181 -14.42 14.72 -26.46
C LYS A 181 -13.73 16.07 -26.62
N GLN A 182 -13.92 16.95 -25.64
CA GLN A 182 -13.20 18.21 -25.54
C GLN A 182 -12.18 18.12 -24.41
N PRO A 183 -10.89 18.40 -24.66
CA PRO A 183 -9.88 18.38 -23.62
C PRO A 183 -10.22 19.32 -22.45
N ILE A 184 -10.10 18.77 -21.24
CA ILE A 184 -10.21 19.52 -19.98
C ILE A 184 -8.79 19.67 -19.46
N ILE A 185 -8.25 20.88 -19.55
CA ILE A 185 -6.84 21.16 -19.31
C ILE A 185 -6.71 21.82 -17.94
N ILE A 186 -5.80 21.29 -17.13
CA ILE A 186 -5.32 21.92 -15.91
C ILE A 186 -4.30 22.95 -16.36
N GLU A 187 -4.68 24.22 -16.38
CA GLU A 187 -3.79 25.31 -16.80
C GLU A 187 -2.72 25.53 -15.74
N LYS A 188 -3.12 25.54 -14.46
CA LYS A 188 -2.22 25.68 -13.31
C LYS A 188 -2.77 24.97 -12.07
N VAL A 189 -1.87 24.51 -11.21
CA VAL A 189 -2.17 24.15 -9.82
C VAL A 189 -1.35 25.04 -8.87
N ASN A 190 -2.03 25.91 -8.12
CA ASN A 190 -1.37 26.76 -7.12
C ASN A 190 -1.59 26.18 -5.73
N ILE A 191 -0.53 26.15 -4.91
CA ILE A 191 -0.62 25.79 -3.51
C ILE A 191 -0.84 27.06 -2.68
N ILE A 192 -1.87 27.03 -1.83
CA ILE A 192 -2.21 28.12 -0.91
C ILE A 192 -2.02 27.58 0.50
N ASN A 193 -1.09 28.16 1.24
CA ASN A 193 -0.86 27.82 2.64
C ASN A 193 -1.36 28.96 3.53
N LYS A 194 -2.46 28.73 4.25
CA LYS A 194 -3.04 29.67 5.22
C LYS A 194 -2.58 29.28 6.62
N GLY A 195 -2.00 30.23 7.35
CA GLY A 195 -1.54 30.00 8.73
C GLY A 195 -0.23 29.23 8.83
N ASP A 196 0.58 29.19 7.76
CA ASP A 196 1.91 28.56 7.71
C ASP A 196 1.92 27.11 8.20
N VAL A 197 0.90 26.34 7.80
CA VAL A 197 0.77 24.93 8.14
C VAL A 197 1.96 24.15 7.57
N LYS A 198 2.61 23.37 8.43
CA LYS A 198 3.78 22.59 8.04
C LYS A 198 3.39 21.43 7.12
N VAL A 199 3.98 21.39 5.93
CA VAL A 199 3.96 20.24 5.03
C VAL A 199 5.36 19.62 5.05
N PRO A 200 5.50 18.31 5.31
CA PRO A 200 6.82 17.67 5.26
C PRO A 200 7.37 17.64 3.83
N TYR A 201 8.68 17.52 3.67
CA TYR A 201 9.28 17.36 2.34
C TYR A 201 9.16 15.90 1.88
N PHE A 202 8.52 15.68 0.74
CA PHE A 202 8.26 14.34 0.21
C PHE A 202 9.52 13.46 0.13
N THR A 203 10.63 14.03 -0.35
CA THR A 203 11.91 13.30 -0.48
C THR A 203 12.49 12.87 0.87
N GLU A 204 12.27 13.66 1.93
CA GLU A 204 12.73 13.31 3.27
C GLU A 204 11.88 12.19 3.87
N GLU A 205 10.56 12.26 3.71
CA GLU A 205 9.66 11.20 4.19
C GLU A 205 9.89 9.88 3.46
N MET A 206 10.08 9.91 2.13
CA MET A 206 10.49 8.73 1.37
C MET A 206 11.83 8.17 1.85
N GLY A 207 12.81 9.03 2.13
CA GLY A 207 14.10 8.61 2.67
C GLY A 207 13.99 7.93 4.04
N LYS A 208 13.06 8.37 4.89
CA LYS A 208 12.77 7.69 6.17
C LYS A 208 12.16 6.30 5.93
N LEU A 209 11.15 6.20 5.06
CA LEU A 209 10.51 4.92 4.73
C LEU A 209 11.48 3.91 4.13
N GLU A 210 12.34 4.35 3.20
CA GLU A 210 13.38 3.49 2.61
C GLU A 210 14.39 3.01 3.66
N LYS A 211 14.79 3.90 4.58
CA LYS A 211 15.69 3.56 5.67
C LYS A 211 15.05 2.55 6.64
N GLU A 212 13.81 2.79 7.07
CA GLU A 212 13.08 1.88 7.95
C GLU A 212 12.88 0.51 7.31
N LYS A 213 12.55 0.47 6.02
CA LYS A 213 12.43 -0.78 5.25
C LYS A 213 13.77 -1.53 5.22
N LYS A 214 14.87 -0.84 4.92
CA LYS A 214 16.20 -1.44 4.89
C LYS A 214 16.62 -1.98 6.25
N GLU A 215 16.41 -1.20 7.32
CA GLU A 215 16.70 -1.63 8.68
C GLU A 215 15.84 -2.84 9.10
N LYS A 216 14.57 -2.89 8.67
CA LYS A 216 13.70 -4.05 8.86
C LYS A 216 14.22 -5.29 8.11
N GLU A 217 14.57 -5.16 6.84
CA GLU A 217 15.16 -6.24 6.06
C GLU A 217 16.46 -6.76 6.69
N GLU A 218 17.33 -5.87 7.19
CA GLU A 218 18.56 -6.25 7.90
C GLU A 218 18.27 -7.04 9.18
N ARG A 219 17.26 -6.65 9.97
CA ARG A 219 16.83 -7.40 11.17
C ARG A 219 16.28 -8.77 10.81
N ILE A 220 15.42 -8.85 9.80
CA ILE A 220 14.84 -10.13 9.32
C ILE A 220 15.94 -11.05 8.78
N ASN A 221 16.86 -10.53 7.96
CA ASN A 221 17.98 -11.31 7.40
C ASN A 221 18.85 -11.90 8.51
N LYS A 222 19.10 -11.15 9.59
CA LYS A 222 19.84 -11.65 10.75
C LYS A 222 19.12 -12.81 11.43
N VAL A 223 17.81 -12.68 11.64
CA VAL A 223 16.96 -13.73 12.21
C VAL A 223 16.91 -14.96 11.31
N ALA A 224 16.74 -14.77 10.01
CA ALA A 224 16.71 -15.82 9.00
C ALA A 224 18.04 -16.59 8.97
N SER A 225 19.18 -15.89 8.96
CA SER A 225 20.50 -16.53 8.98
C SER A 225 20.68 -17.46 10.19
N SER A 226 20.30 -17.02 11.39
CA SER A 226 20.35 -17.88 12.58
C SER A 226 19.38 -19.07 12.47
N GLN A 227 18.18 -18.85 11.91
CA GLN A 227 17.21 -19.91 11.69
C GLN A 227 17.73 -20.97 10.70
N ALA A 228 18.43 -20.55 9.65
CA ALA A 228 19.03 -21.43 8.67
C ALA A 228 20.13 -22.32 9.27
N GLU A 229 20.98 -21.76 10.13
CA GLU A 229 22.03 -22.50 10.86
C GLU A 229 21.42 -23.60 11.74
N GLU A 230 20.39 -23.25 12.51
CA GLU A 230 19.64 -24.21 13.34
C GLU A 230 19.07 -25.34 12.48
N MET A 231 18.36 -25.00 11.40
CA MET A 231 17.74 -25.99 10.51
C MET A 231 18.76 -26.87 9.80
N ASN A 232 19.93 -26.35 9.41
CA ASN A 232 20.99 -27.14 8.81
C ASN A 232 21.59 -28.15 9.79
N ALA A 233 21.73 -27.77 11.07
CA ALA A 233 22.17 -28.69 12.11
C ALA A 233 21.16 -29.82 12.36
N LEU A 234 19.85 -29.53 12.28
CA LEU A 234 18.79 -30.55 12.36
C LEU A 234 18.78 -31.45 11.12
N ARG A 235 18.95 -30.88 9.92
CA ARG A 235 18.98 -31.62 8.65
C ARG A 235 20.04 -32.71 8.63
N ALA A 236 21.21 -32.45 9.21
CA ALA A 236 22.30 -33.41 9.30
C ALA A 236 21.95 -34.64 10.15
N LYS A 237 20.95 -34.53 11.04
CA LYS A 237 20.48 -35.58 11.95
C LYS A 237 19.13 -36.17 11.53
N ALA A 238 18.52 -35.65 10.46
CA ALA A 238 17.19 -36.03 10.02
C ALA A 238 17.21 -37.37 9.28
N ASP A 239 16.19 -38.19 9.54
CA ASP A 239 15.96 -39.46 8.85
C ASP A 239 15.46 -39.16 7.42
N SER A 240 15.94 -39.91 6.43
CA SER A 240 15.52 -39.77 5.03
C SER A 240 14.43 -40.78 4.70
N LEU A 241 13.34 -40.33 4.06
CA LEU A 241 12.29 -41.20 3.54
C LEU A 241 12.54 -41.55 2.06
N PRO A 242 11.94 -42.64 1.53
CA PRO A 242 12.13 -43.05 0.14
C PRO A 242 11.76 -41.99 -0.91
N SER A 243 10.83 -41.10 -0.58
CA SER A 243 10.42 -39.97 -1.42
C SER A 243 11.49 -38.88 -1.57
N GLY A 244 12.48 -38.87 -0.67
CA GLY A 244 13.51 -37.84 -0.59
C GLY A 244 13.20 -36.72 0.40
N ILE A 245 12.05 -36.75 1.10
CA ILE A 245 11.86 -35.87 2.26
C ILE A 245 12.78 -36.30 3.41
N LYS A 246 13.13 -35.36 4.27
CA LYS A 246 13.80 -35.65 5.55
C LYS A 246 12.96 -35.21 6.72
N ILE A 247 12.97 -35.97 7.80
CA ILE A 247 12.23 -35.66 9.02
C ILE A 247 13.13 -35.78 10.24
N TYR A 248 13.08 -34.78 11.11
CA TYR A 248 13.71 -34.81 12.42
C TYR A 248 12.65 -34.56 13.49
N PHE A 249 12.49 -35.48 14.43
CA PHE A 249 11.60 -35.31 15.57
C PHE A 249 12.31 -34.52 16.67
N ASN A 250 11.94 -33.24 16.81
CA ASN A 250 12.42 -32.35 17.87
C ASN A 250 11.95 -32.83 19.24
N GLU A 251 10.70 -33.31 19.30
CA GLU A 251 10.07 -33.86 20.49
C GLU A 251 9.14 -34.99 20.04
N LYS A 252 9.20 -36.14 20.73
CA LYS A 252 8.27 -37.25 20.49
C LYS A 252 7.16 -37.22 21.52
N GLY A 253 5.93 -37.05 21.06
CA GLY A 253 4.74 -37.06 21.87
C GLY A 253 4.44 -38.43 22.49
N THR A 254 3.52 -38.45 23.43
CA THR A 254 3.00 -39.68 24.06
C THR A 254 1.53 -39.92 23.71
N GLY A 255 0.92 -39.03 22.92
CA GLY A 255 -0.47 -39.11 22.53
C GLY A 255 -0.76 -40.21 21.51
N PRO A 256 -2.05 -40.43 21.19
CA PRO A 256 -2.47 -41.44 20.22
C PRO A 256 -1.98 -41.10 18.80
N GLN A 257 -1.82 -42.14 17.99
CA GLN A 257 -1.64 -42.03 16.55
C GLN A 257 -2.99 -41.64 15.92
N PRO A 258 -3.10 -40.49 15.22
CA PRO A 258 -4.30 -40.18 14.44
C PRO A 258 -4.54 -41.25 13.36
N LYS A 259 -5.80 -41.52 13.09
CA LYS A 259 -6.25 -42.49 12.08
C LYS A 259 -6.54 -41.77 10.76
N GLU A 260 -6.52 -42.53 9.68
CA GLU A 260 -6.93 -42.02 8.36
C GLU A 260 -8.35 -41.44 8.43
N GLY A 261 -8.49 -40.18 8.06
CA GLY A 261 -9.75 -39.43 8.07
C GLY A 261 -10.01 -38.65 9.37
N ASP A 262 -9.15 -38.79 10.39
CA ASP A 262 -9.25 -37.95 11.58
C ASP A 262 -8.98 -36.48 11.21
N LYS A 263 -9.58 -35.57 11.98
CA LYS A 263 -9.23 -34.15 11.94
C LYS A 263 -8.35 -33.85 13.15
N ILE A 264 -7.22 -33.18 12.92
CA ILE A 264 -6.26 -32.81 13.97
C ILE A 264 -6.16 -31.30 14.11
N MET A 265 -5.66 -30.84 15.25
CA MET A 265 -5.23 -29.46 15.45
C MET A 265 -3.71 -29.40 15.34
N MET A 266 -3.19 -28.44 14.58
CA MET A 266 -1.77 -28.38 14.24
C MET A 266 -1.20 -26.97 14.37
N ASN A 267 -0.04 -26.84 15.00
CA ASN A 267 0.81 -25.66 14.81
C ASN A 267 1.81 -25.91 13.68
N TYR A 268 2.10 -24.86 12.91
CA TYR A 268 3.11 -24.90 11.87
C TYR A 268 3.86 -23.57 11.75
N ALA A 269 5.10 -23.67 11.29
CA ALA A 269 5.85 -22.56 10.72
C ALA A 269 6.63 -23.06 9.50
N GLY A 270 6.54 -22.31 8.40
CA GLY A 270 7.16 -22.63 7.12
C GLY A 270 8.30 -21.66 6.79
N TYR A 271 9.43 -22.23 6.36
CA TYR A 271 10.66 -21.52 6.05
C TYR A 271 11.24 -21.92 4.69
N LEU A 272 11.98 -21.01 4.09
CA LEU A 272 12.91 -21.27 2.98
C LEU A 272 14.24 -21.80 3.52
N ALA A 273 15.06 -22.37 2.63
CA ALA A 273 16.36 -22.94 2.99
C ALA A 273 17.36 -21.90 3.56
N ASP A 274 17.19 -20.62 3.24
CA ASP A 274 17.97 -19.50 3.77
C ASP A 274 17.44 -18.98 5.12
N GLY A 275 16.41 -19.63 5.68
CA GLY A 275 15.83 -19.32 6.97
C GLY A 275 14.74 -18.26 6.97
N HIS A 276 14.41 -17.65 5.83
CA HIS A 276 13.27 -16.75 5.74
C HIS A 276 11.97 -17.51 6.01
N MET A 277 11.17 -17.02 6.94
CA MET A 277 9.83 -17.54 7.18
C MET A 277 8.87 -17.01 6.11
N PHE A 278 7.99 -17.86 5.60
CA PHE A 278 6.94 -17.44 4.67
C PHE A 278 5.53 -17.49 5.29
N ASP A 279 5.30 -18.31 6.31
CA ASP A 279 4.02 -18.39 7.02
C ASP A 279 4.17 -19.09 8.37
N SER A 280 3.28 -18.78 9.32
CA SER A 280 3.19 -19.41 10.64
C SER A 280 1.84 -19.10 11.30
N ASN A 281 1.25 -20.09 11.97
CA ASN A 281 0.11 -19.85 12.88
C ASN A 281 0.51 -19.58 14.33
N ILE A 282 1.81 -19.50 14.62
CA ILE A 282 2.35 -19.16 15.94
C ILE A 282 2.72 -17.67 15.97
N LEU A 283 2.08 -16.89 16.86
CA LEU A 283 2.29 -15.44 16.96
C LEU A 283 3.75 -15.07 17.27
N ALA A 284 4.40 -15.79 18.19
CA ALA A 284 5.79 -15.51 18.56
C ALA A 284 6.76 -15.63 17.37
N ASN A 285 6.48 -16.51 16.41
CA ASN A 285 7.26 -16.60 15.18
C ASN A 285 6.99 -15.41 14.26
N ALA A 286 5.72 -15.02 14.10
CA ALA A 286 5.36 -13.83 13.33
C ALA A 286 6.00 -12.55 13.91
N GLU A 287 6.04 -12.41 15.23
CA GLU A 287 6.74 -11.30 15.91
C GLU A 287 8.26 -11.36 15.70
N LYS A 288 8.87 -12.53 15.84
CA LYS A 288 10.31 -12.75 15.64
C LYS A 288 10.78 -12.33 14.24
N PHE A 289 9.95 -12.54 13.21
CA PHE A 289 10.25 -12.17 11.83
C PHE A 289 9.63 -10.83 11.39
N GLU A 290 8.99 -10.08 12.30
CA GLU A 290 8.26 -8.83 11.97
C GLU A 290 7.23 -9.00 10.82
N MET A 291 6.55 -10.16 10.81
CA MET A 291 5.56 -10.61 9.83
C MET A 291 4.16 -10.81 10.43
N VAL A 292 3.85 -10.09 11.51
CA VAL A 292 2.51 -10.15 12.13
C VAL A 292 1.47 -9.63 11.16
N ASP A 293 0.53 -10.48 10.78
CA ASP A 293 -0.78 -10.09 10.25
C ASP A 293 -1.65 -9.57 11.40
N GLU A 294 -1.88 -8.26 11.42
CA GLU A 294 -2.65 -7.57 12.46
C GLU A 294 -4.14 -7.94 12.44
N MET A 295 -4.71 -8.27 11.27
CA MET A 295 -6.10 -8.71 11.18
C MET A 295 -6.25 -10.09 11.83
N ARG A 296 -5.32 -10.99 11.53
CA ARG A 296 -5.26 -12.32 12.16
C ARG A 296 -5.05 -12.21 13.67
N LYS A 297 -4.22 -11.27 14.12
CA LYS A 297 -3.97 -11.00 15.54
C LYS A 297 -5.22 -10.49 16.24
N ALA A 298 -5.88 -9.48 15.67
CA ALA A 298 -7.12 -8.91 16.19
C ALA A 298 -8.28 -9.93 16.23
N ALA A 299 -8.28 -10.89 15.31
CA ALA A 299 -9.25 -11.99 15.28
C ALA A 299 -8.88 -13.19 16.17
N GLU A 300 -7.78 -13.12 16.93
CA GLU A 300 -7.27 -14.22 17.78
C GLU A 300 -7.01 -15.54 17.01
N GLN A 301 -6.55 -15.42 15.75
CA GLN A 301 -6.38 -16.54 14.81
C GLN A 301 -4.94 -17.09 14.73
N TYR A 302 -4.06 -16.73 15.67
CA TYR A 302 -2.75 -17.38 15.86
C TYR A 302 -2.88 -18.58 16.81
N THR A 303 -3.68 -19.55 16.38
CA THR A 303 -4.02 -20.77 17.11
C THR A 303 -3.80 -22.00 16.23
N PRO A 304 -3.72 -23.21 16.81
CA PRO A 304 -3.64 -24.45 16.06
C PRO A 304 -4.74 -24.52 14.98
N VAL A 305 -4.39 -24.92 13.76
CA VAL A 305 -5.33 -24.98 12.63
C VAL A 305 -5.89 -26.39 12.46
N PRO A 306 -7.21 -26.53 12.22
CA PRO A 306 -7.82 -27.82 11.93
C PRO A 306 -7.32 -28.35 10.58
N THR A 307 -6.73 -29.54 10.58
CA THR A 307 -6.10 -30.16 9.41
C THR A 307 -6.58 -31.59 9.25
N ASP A 308 -6.87 -32.01 8.03
CA ASP A 308 -7.26 -33.40 7.74
C ASP A 308 -6.02 -34.31 7.79
N TYR A 309 -6.07 -35.33 8.65
CA TYR A 309 -5.07 -36.39 8.72
C TYR A 309 -5.45 -37.50 7.74
N SER A 310 -5.12 -37.28 6.47
CA SER A 310 -5.47 -38.21 5.39
C SER A 310 -4.46 -38.19 4.25
N THR A 311 -4.28 -39.34 3.62
CA THR A 311 -3.57 -39.52 2.36
C THR A 311 -4.15 -38.67 1.21
N GLU A 312 -5.43 -38.32 1.27
CA GLU A 312 -6.15 -37.51 0.28
C GLU A 312 -6.23 -36.02 0.66
N ALA A 313 -5.65 -35.61 1.80
CA ALA A 313 -5.66 -34.22 2.23
C ALA A 313 -5.01 -33.31 1.17
N LYS A 314 -5.64 -32.15 0.89
CA LYS A 314 -5.17 -31.16 -0.09
C LYS A 314 -4.02 -30.31 0.46
N LEU A 315 -2.95 -30.97 0.85
CA LEU A 315 -1.73 -30.37 1.39
C LEU A 315 -0.58 -30.51 0.39
N ILE A 316 0.50 -29.77 0.62
CA ILE A 316 1.75 -29.93 -0.12
C ILE A 316 2.20 -31.41 -0.01
N PRO A 317 2.57 -32.10 -1.11
CA PRO A 317 2.84 -33.54 -1.08
C PRO A 317 3.82 -33.99 0.00
N GLY A 318 4.99 -33.33 0.11
CA GLY A 318 5.97 -33.67 1.15
C GLY A 318 5.56 -33.26 2.56
N PHE A 319 4.72 -32.22 2.70
CA PHE A 319 4.15 -31.81 3.99
C PHE A 319 3.20 -32.89 4.48
N ARG A 320 2.30 -33.35 3.61
CA ARG A 320 1.34 -34.42 3.91
C ARG A 320 2.06 -35.69 4.32
N GLU A 321 3.07 -36.11 3.56
CA GLU A 321 3.86 -37.29 3.89
C GLU A 321 4.53 -37.16 5.26
N GLY A 322 5.17 -36.02 5.55
CA GLY A 322 5.77 -35.79 6.87
C GLY A 322 4.74 -35.78 8.01
N LEU A 323 3.59 -35.13 7.82
CA LEU A 323 2.49 -35.08 8.79
C LEU A 323 1.96 -36.48 9.13
N LEU A 324 1.77 -37.34 8.13
CA LEU A 324 1.27 -38.70 8.30
C LEU A 324 2.27 -39.65 9.02
N ASN A 325 3.49 -39.18 9.29
CA ASN A 325 4.46 -39.88 10.13
C ASN A 325 4.46 -39.41 11.60
N MET A 326 3.62 -38.43 11.94
CA MET A 326 3.54 -37.85 13.28
C MET A 326 2.32 -38.36 14.05
N LYS A 327 2.40 -38.31 15.38
CA LYS A 327 1.31 -38.54 16.33
C LYS A 327 1.08 -37.33 17.23
N VAL A 328 0.00 -37.37 18.02
CA VAL A 328 -0.34 -36.29 18.96
C VAL A 328 0.80 -36.03 19.95
N GLY A 329 1.22 -34.77 20.05
CA GLY A 329 2.32 -34.27 20.87
C GLY A 329 3.69 -34.30 20.18
N ASP A 330 3.82 -34.86 18.98
CA ASP A 330 5.09 -34.77 18.24
C ASP A 330 5.35 -33.34 17.78
N LYS A 331 6.60 -32.92 17.87
CA LYS A 331 7.14 -31.74 17.19
C LYS A 331 8.21 -32.18 16.22
N ALA A 332 8.06 -31.87 14.94
CA ALA A 332 8.99 -32.31 13.90
C ALA A 332 9.39 -31.18 12.96
N THR A 333 10.64 -31.25 12.49
CA THR A 333 11.14 -30.43 11.38
C THR A 333 11.22 -31.30 10.14
N ILE A 334 10.52 -30.91 9.08
CA ILE A 334 10.41 -31.65 7.83
C ILE A 334 11.05 -30.82 6.72
N PHE A 335 11.99 -31.43 5.98
CA PHE A 335 12.67 -30.84 4.84
C PHE A 335 12.10 -31.44 3.55
N ILE A 336 11.51 -30.58 2.73
CA ILE A 336 10.74 -30.98 1.55
C ILE A 336 11.46 -30.48 0.29
N PRO A 337 12.01 -31.38 -0.55
CA PRO A 337 12.63 -30.98 -1.79
C PRO A 337 11.60 -30.36 -2.75
N ALA A 338 12.06 -29.46 -3.62
CA ALA A 338 11.20 -28.62 -4.45
C ALA A 338 10.12 -29.38 -5.23
N HIS A 339 10.43 -30.57 -5.77
CA HIS A 339 9.48 -31.38 -6.55
C HIS A 339 8.32 -31.98 -5.72
N LEU A 340 8.47 -32.06 -4.40
CA LEU A 340 7.40 -32.42 -3.45
C LEU A 340 6.79 -31.19 -2.76
N ALA A 341 7.26 -30.00 -3.13
CA ALA A 341 6.75 -28.69 -2.72
C ALA A 341 6.00 -28.02 -3.89
N TYR A 342 6.39 -26.79 -4.27
CA TYR A 342 5.80 -26.03 -5.38
C TYR A 342 6.58 -26.14 -6.70
N GLY A 343 7.70 -26.86 -6.72
CA GLY A 343 8.55 -27.10 -7.89
C GLY A 343 8.94 -25.82 -8.63
N LYS A 344 9.08 -25.94 -9.96
CA LYS A 344 9.44 -24.84 -10.88
C LYS A 344 8.48 -23.65 -10.88
N ARG A 345 7.29 -23.79 -10.28
CA ARG A 345 6.29 -22.72 -10.28
C ARG A 345 6.48 -21.78 -9.09
N GLY A 346 6.76 -22.32 -7.90
CA GLY A 346 6.75 -21.55 -6.66
C GLY A 346 5.39 -20.88 -6.37
N ILE A 347 5.40 -19.86 -5.53
CA ILE A 347 4.32 -18.90 -5.29
C ILE A 347 4.88 -17.49 -5.52
N PRO A 348 4.42 -16.76 -6.56
CA PRO A 348 4.90 -15.41 -6.83
C PRO A 348 4.86 -14.51 -5.59
N GLY A 349 5.99 -13.85 -5.28
CA GLY A 349 6.12 -12.93 -4.14
C GLY A 349 6.24 -13.58 -2.76
N VAL A 350 6.13 -14.92 -2.65
CA VAL A 350 6.17 -15.62 -1.34
C VAL A 350 7.20 -16.75 -1.35
N ILE A 351 7.14 -17.64 -2.35
CA ILE A 351 8.01 -18.81 -2.45
C ILE A 351 8.66 -18.81 -3.84
N PRO A 352 9.98 -18.62 -3.95
CA PRO A 352 10.66 -18.68 -5.24
C PRO A 352 10.47 -20.03 -5.95
N PRO A 353 10.48 -20.07 -7.29
CA PRO A 353 10.59 -21.30 -8.07
C PRO A 353 11.74 -22.20 -7.58
N ASP A 354 11.52 -23.51 -7.64
CA ASP A 354 12.49 -24.55 -7.27
C ASP A 354 13.01 -24.44 -5.82
N SER A 355 12.24 -23.80 -4.94
CA SER A 355 12.57 -23.72 -3.51
C SER A 355 12.34 -25.04 -2.80
N GLU A 356 13.31 -25.45 -2.00
CA GLU A 356 13.09 -26.38 -0.90
C GLU A 356 12.34 -25.68 0.23
N LEU A 357 11.38 -26.38 0.84
CA LEU A 357 10.62 -25.87 1.98
C LEU A 357 10.98 -26.63 3.24
N ILE A 358 11.01 -25.93 4.37
CA ILE A 358 11.24 -26.50 5.68
C ILE A 358 10.05 -26.15 6.56
N PHE A 359 9.45 -27.15 7.20
CA PHE A 359 8.31 -26.95 8.08
C PHE A 359 8.62 -27.45 9.48
N ASN A 360 8.33 -26.63 10.48
CA ASN A 360 8.22 -27.05 11.87
C ASN A 360 6.74 -27.32 12.15
N LEU A 361 6.39 -28.56 12.48
CA LEU A 361 5.03 -28.98 12.77
C LEU A 361 4.88 -29.46 14.20
N GLU A 362 3.69 -29.27 14.76
CA GLU A 362 3.24 -29.85 16.02
C GLU A 362 1.80 -30.32 15.89
N ILE A 363 1.51 -31.58 16.21
CA ILE A 363 0.12 -32.05 16.35
C ILE A 363 -0.30 -31.87 17.80
N THR A 364 -1.21 -30.95 18.08
CA THR A 364 -1.61 -30.63 19.47
C THR A 364 -2.68 -31.59 19.99
N GLU A 365 -3.66 -31.94 19.15
CA GLU A 365 -4.76 -32.85 19.52
C GLU A 365 -5.48 -33.42 18.29
N ILE A 366 -6.32 -34.42 18.50
CA ILE A 366 -7.33 -34.89 17.54
C ILE A 366 -8.63 -34.18 17.88
N VAL A 367 -9.28 -33.58 16.89
CA VAL A 367 -10.59 -32.95 17.02
C VAL A 367 -11.61 -34.06 17.32
N GLN A 368 -12.31 -33.91 18.45
CA GLN A 368 -13.32 -34.87 18.90
C GLN A 368 -14.63 -34.75 18.13
#